data_AF-A0A757PU43-F1
#
_entry.id   AF-A0A757PU43-F1
#
_cell.length_a   1.000
_cell.length_b   1.000
_cell.length_c   1.000
_cell.angle_alpha   90.00
_cell.angle_beta   90.00
_cell.angle_gamma   90.00
#
_symmetry.space_group_name_H-M   'P 1'
#
loop_
_entity.id
_entity.type
_entity.pdbx_description
1 polymer ?
#
loop_
_entity_poly.entity_id
_entity_poly.type
_entity_poly.pdbx_seq_one_letter_code
_entity_poly.pdbx_strand_id
1 'polypeptide(L)'
;MTIWVDADACPNVIKEILYRAAERMQLPLILVANQALRVPPSRFIRTLRVAAGFDVADNEIVRQCEAGDLVITADIPLAAEVLEKGAAAFNPRGERYSDATIRERLTMRDFMDTLRASGVQTGGPNTLSPRDRQHFAAELDKWWLESQRKK
;
A
#
# COMPACT_ATOMS: atom_id res chain seq x y z
N MET A 1 1.92 6.30 -14.69
CA MET A 1 1.63 5.02 -14.03
C MET A 1 2.88 4.48 -13.37
N THR A 2 2.87 4.57 -12.06
CA THR A 2 3.93 4.24 -11.11
C THR A 2 3.31 3.47 -9.95
N ILE A 3 4.07 2.56 -9.35
CA ILE A 3 3.72 1.92 -8.09
C ILE A 3 4.45 2.63 -6.95
N TRP A 4 3.70 3.19 -6.02
CA TRP A 4 4.20 3.83 -4.80
C TRP A 4 4.00 2.90 -3.61
N VAL A 5 4.95 2.88 -2.68
CA VAL A 5 4.88 2.04 -1.49
C VAL A 5 5.23 2.88 -0.28
N ASP A 6 4.32 2.96 0.69
CA ASP A 6 4.69 3.30 2.06
C ASP A 6 5.51 2.12 2.60
N ALA A 7 6.83 2.30 2.63
CA ALA A 7 7.76 1.24 2.95
C ALA A 7 8.10 1.15 4.44
N ASP A 8 7.62 2.09 5.27
CA ASP A 8 7.84 2.05 6.72
C ASP A 8 6.94 0.97 7.37
N ALA A 9 5.70 0.81 6.90
CA ALA A 9 4.78 -0.22 7.39
C ALA A 9 4.65 -1.46 6.49
N CYS A 10 5.25 -1.47 5.28
CA CYS A 10 5.09 -2.57 4.33
C CYS A 10 5.95 -3.81 4.66
N PRO A 11 5.36 -5.02 4.78
CA PRO A 11 6.11 -6.26 5.03
C PRO A 11 7.12 -6.58 3.94
N ASN A 12 8.32 -7.04 4.32
CA ASN A 12 9.40 -7.37 3.38
C ASN A 12 8.98 -8.33 2.26
N VAL A 13 8.16 -9.32 2.59
CA VAL A 13 7.65 -10.28 1.59
C VAL A 13 6.75 -9.64 0.53
N ILE A 14 6.03 -8.57 0.86
CA ILE A 14 5.25 -7.79 -0.11
C ILE A 14 6.19 -6.97 -0.99
N LYS A 15 7.22 -6.35 -0.40
CA LYS A 15 8.29 -5.66 -1.17
C LYS A 15 8.96 -6.59 -2.19
N GLU A 16 9.27 -7.84 -1.80
CA GLU A 16 9.84 -8.83 -2.72
C GLU A 16 8.91 -9.17 -3.90
N ILE A 17 7.60 -9.28 -3.66
CA ILE A 17 6.61 -9.47 -4.74
C ILE A 17 6.61 -8.26 -5.67
N LEU A 18 6.64 -7.05 -5.11
CA LEU A 18 6.65 -5.79 -5.86
C LEU A 18 7.93 -5.63 -6.68
N TYR A 19 9.11 -5.99 -6.17
CA TYR A 19 10.36 -5.95 -6.93
C TYR A 19 10.28 -6.83 -8.18
N ARG A 20 9.79 -8.06 -8.04
CA ARG A 20 9.61 -8.97 -9.17
C ARG A 20 8.56 -8.47 -10.16
N ALA A 21 7.47 -7.88 -9.65
CA ALA A 21 6.42 -7.31 -10.48
C ALA A 21 6.92 -6.10 -11.27
N ALA A 22 7.66 -5.18 -10.64
CA ALA A 22 8.21 -3.98 -11.28
C ALA A 22 9.11 -4.35 -12.47
N GLU A 23 9.99 -5.34 -12.30
CA GLU A 23 10.85 -5.85 -13.39
C GLU A 23 10.03 -6.48 -14.52
N ARG A 24 9.08 -7.36 -14.19
CA ARG A 24 8.25 -8.06 -15.18
C ARG A 24 7.34 -7.11 -15.95
N MET A 25 6.74 -6.15 -15.26
CA MET A 25 5.79 -5.17 -15.82
C MET A 25 6.51 -3.96 -16.43
N GLN A 26 7.82 -3.82 -16.21
CA GLN A 26 8.62 -2.65 -16.59
C GLN A 26 8.02 -1.33 -16.08
N LEU A 27 7.48 -1.37 -14.86
CA LEU A 27 6.84 -0.22 -14.22
C LEU A 27 7.76 0.40 -13.16
N PRO A 28 7.82 1.74 -13.09
CA PRO A 28 8.46 2.41 -11.97
C PRO A 28 7.84 1.97 -10.63
N LEU A 29 8.69 1.56 -9.70
CA LEU A 29 8.36 1.24 -8.31
C LEU A 29 9.16 2.16 -7.39
N ILE A 30 8.47 2.97 -6.61
CA ILE A 30 9.07 3.96 -5.72
C ILE A 30 8.70 3.60 -4.28
N LEU A 31 9.72 3.27 -3.48
CA LEU A 31 9.58 2.98 -2.06
C LEU A 31 9.88 4.24 -1.25
N VAL A 32 8.88 4.75 -0.55
CA VAL A 32 9.01 5.95 0.30
C VAL A 32 9.17 5.51 1.74
N ALA A 33 10.23 5.98 2.41
CA ALA A 33 10.51 5.64 3.80
C ALA A 33 11.32 6.74 4.50
N ASN A 34 11.17 6.85 5.81
CA ASN A 34 11.98 7.75 6.64
C ASN A 34 13.42 7.23 6.87
N GLN A 35 13.70 5.99 6.50
CA GLN A 35 14.99 5.32 6.67
C GLN A 35 15.56 4.80 5.34
N ALA A 36 16.86 4.49 5.35
CA ALA A 36 17.51 3.90 4.18
C ALA A 36 17.02 2.46 3.94
N LEU A 37 16.56 2.19 2.72
CA LEU A 37 16.12 0.86 2.30
C LEU A 37 17.16 0.24 1.37
N ARG A 38 17.45 -1.05 1.58
CA ARG A 38 18.21 -1.84 0.61
C ARG A 38 17.23 -2.45 -0.39
N VAL A 39 17.42 -2.12 -1.67
CA VAL A 39 16.62 -2.62 -2.79
C VAL A 39 17.52 -3.34 -3.80
N PRO A 40 17.01 -4.31 -4.58
CA PRO A 40 17.78 -4.95 -5.63
C PRO A 40 18.15 -3.93 -6.73
N PRO A 41 19.29 -4.11 -7.43
CA PRO A 41 19.68 -3.24 -8.52
C PRO A 41 18.69 -3.38 -9.68
N SER A 42 18.03 -2.29 -10.05
CA SER A 42 17.03 -2.24 -11.10
C SER A 42 16.91 -0.84 -11.69
N ARG A 43 16.55 -0.73 -12.97
CA ARG A 43 16.19 0.56 -13.59
C ARG A 43 14.79 1.04 -13.19
N PHE A 44 13.95 0.11 -12.71
CA PHE A 44 12.54 0.34 -12.39
C PHE A 44 12.31 0.58 -10.90
N ILE A 45 13.22 0.13 -10.02
CA ILE A 45 13.06 0.22 -8.57
C ILE A 45 13.89 1.39 -8.04
N ARG A 46 13.25 2.28 -7.28
CA ARG A 46 13.87 3.44 -6.65
C ARG A 46 13.42 3.57 -5.20
N THR A 47 14.28 4.15 -4.37
CA THR A 47 13.94 4.55 -3.01
C THR A 47 13.89 6.06 -2.94
N LEU A 48 12.88 6.58 -2.25
CA LEU A 48 12.75 7.98 -1.89
C LEU A 48 12.83 8.09 -0.38
N ARG A 49 13.95 8.61 0.12
CA ARG A 49 14.13 8.83 1.55
C ARG A 49 13.50 10.17 1.92
N VAL A 50 12.57 10.15 2.87
CA VAL A 50 11.98 11.35 3.43
C VAL A 50 12.54 11.66 4.82
N ALA A 51 12.25 12.86 5.32
CA ALA A 51 12.59 13.21 6.70
C ALA A 51 11.81 12.35 7.69
N ALA A 52 12.37 12.15 8.89
CA ALA A 52 11.62 11.56 9.98
C ALA A 52 10.51 12.53 10.44
N GLY A 53 9.31 12.01 10.61
CA GLY A 53 8.16 12.79 11.05
C GLY A 53 6.86 12.02 10.79
N PHE A 54 5.81 12.45 11.47
CA PHE A 54 4.48 11.91 11.27
C PHE A 54 3.96 12.29 9.88
N ASP A 55 3.33 11.35 9.17
CA ASP A 55 2.73 11.49 7.83
C ASP A 55 3.66 12.02 6.72
N VAL A 56 4.98 12.12 6.94
CA VAL A 56 5.88 12.71 5.92
C VAL A 56 5.94 11.82 4.67
N ALA A 57 6.00 10.50 4.84
CA ALA A 57 5.99 9.56 3.73
C ALA A 57 4.65 9.61 2.98
N ASP A 58 3.55 9.62 3.72
CA ASP A 58 2.19 9.65 3.18
C ASP A 58 1.94 10.91 2.36
N ASN A 59 2.25 12.07 2.93
CA ASN A 59 2.16 13.36 2.24
C ASN A 59 3.00 13.39 0.96
N GLU A 60 4.19 12.80 0.98
CA GLU A 60 5.06 12.77 -0.19
C GLU A 60 4.51 11.85 -1.30
N ILE A 61 3.91 10.72 -0.93
CA ILE A 61 3.20 9.83 -1.85
C ILE A 61 1.99 10.57 -2.44
N VAL A 62 1.14 11.16 -1.61
CA VAL A 62 -0.04 11.92 -2.06
C VAL A 62 0.38 13.07 -2.96
N ARG A 63 1.49 13.76 -2.67
CA ARG A 63 1.97 14.88 -3.50
C ARG A 63 2.37 14.44 -4.89
N GLN A 64 3.04 13.29 -5.03
CA GLN A 64 3.62 12.84 -6.31
C GLN A 64 2.77 11.84 -7.08
N CYS A 65 1.85 11.12 -6.45
CA CYS A 65 1.03 10.13 -7.15
C CYS A 65 0.07 10.81 -8.14
N GLU A 66 -0.18 10.17 -9.27
CA GLU A 66 -1.10 10.66 -10.30
C GLU A 66 -2.24 9.69 -10.55
N ALA A 67 -3.30 10.15 -11.21
CA ALA A 67 -4.41 9.29 -11.59
C ALA A 67 -3.91 8.09 -12.42
N GLY A 68 -4.38 6.89 -12.07
CA GLY A 68 -3.93 5.63 -12.66
C GLY A 68 -2.66 5.03 -12.06
N ASP A 69 -1.99 5.69 -11.12
CA ASP A 69 -0.95 5.07 -10.29
C ASP A 69 -1.55 4.04 -9.32
N LEU A 70 -0.67 3.26 -8.68
CA LEU A 70 -1.03 2.35 -7.59
C LEU A 70 -0.22 2.69 -6.34
N VAL A 71 -0.88 2.78 -5.20
CA VAL A 71 -0.26 2.97 -3.89
C VAL A 71 -0.45 1.73 -3.03
N ILE A 72 0.61 1.24 -2.40
CA ILE A 72 0.56 0.16 -1.43
C ILE A 72 0.71 0.76 -0.04
N THR A 73 -0.35 0.67 0.77
CA THR A 73 -0.36 1.21 2.14
C THR A 73 -1.29 0.44 3.07
N ALA A 74 -0.90 0.30 4.34
CA ALA A 74 -1.80 -0.18 5.38
C ALA A 74 -2.62 0.96 6.01
N ASP A 75 -2.27 2.20 5.74
CA ASP A 75 -2.92 3.38 6.28
C ASP A 75 -4.18 3.75 5.48
N ILE A 76 -5.28 3.96 6.21
CA ILE A 76 -6.60 4.17 5.61
C ILE A 76 -6.77 5.63 5.15
N PRO A 77 -6.40 6.66 5.95
CA PRO A 77 -6.29 8.04 5.48
C PRO A 77 -5.50 8.18 4.18
N LEU A 78 -4.26 7.67 4.10
CA LEU A 78 -3.48 7.71 2.85
C LEU A 78 -4.23 7.04 1.69
N ALA A 79 -4.84 5.87 1.92
CA ALA A 79 -5.60 5.19 0.88
C ALA A 79 -6.79 6.03 0.38
N ALA A 80 -7.49 6.75 1.27
CA ALA A 80 -8.60 7.63 0.90
C ALA A 80 -8.14 8.78 0.00
N GLU A 81 -7.09 9.50 0.40
CA GLU A 81 -6.55 10.63 -0.37
C GLU A 81 -6.06 10.20 -1.77
N VAL A 82 -5.45 9.03 -1.85
CA VAL A 82 -4.99 8.46 -3.13
C VAL A 82 -6.17 8.12 -4.05
N LEU A 83 -7.25 7.54 -3.50
CA LEU A 83 -8.45 7.25 -4.28
C LEU A 83 -9.12 8.54 -4.79
N GLU A 84 -9.17 9.59 -3.98
CA GLU A 84 -9.69 10.90 -4.38
C GLU A 84 -8.93 11.51 -5.57
N LYS A 85 -7.61 11.23 -5.66
CA LYS A 85 -6.77 11.62 -6.81
C LYS A 85 -6.97 10.75 -8.06
N GLY A 86 -7.79 9.71 -8.00
CA GLY A 86 -8.01 8.77 -9.10
C GLY A 86 -6.89 7.72 -9.27
N ALA A 87 -6.03 7.57 -8.27
CA ALA A 87 -5.09 6.45 -8.19
C ALA A 87 -5.75 5.24 -7.50
N ALA A 88 -5.17 4.05 -7.67
CA ALA A 88 -5.59 2.85 -6.94
C ALA A 88 -4.80 2.74 -5.63
N ALA A 89 -5.39 2.14 -4.59
CA ALA A 89 -4.70 1.88 -3.33
C ALA A 89 -4.97 0.45 -2.85
N PHE A 90 -3.92 -0.29 -2.48
CA PHE A 90 -3.99 -1.66 -1.96
C PHE A 90 -3.43 -1.76 -0.54
N ASN A 91 -4.10 -2.58 0.27
CA ASN A 91 -3.52 -3.07 1.51
C ASN A 91 -2.43 -4.11 1.21
N PRO A 92 -1.34 -4.19 1.99
CA PRO A 92 -0.33 -5.26 1.87
C PRO A 92 -0.89 -6.70 1.98
N ARG A 93 -2.11 -6.88 2.46
CA ARG A 93 -2.84 -8.18 2.47
C ARG A 93 -3.55 -8.52 1.15
N GLY A 94 -3.45 -7.64 0.16
CA GLY A 94 -4.05 -7.81 -1.16
C GLY A 94 -5.47 -7.28 -1.29
N GLU A 95 -6.04 -6.69 -0.24
CA GLU A 95 -7.34 -6.03 -0.36
C GLU A 95 -7.20 -4.72 -1.13
N ARG A 96 -8.07 -4.51 -2.11
CA ARG A 96 -8.21 -3.22 -2.78
C ARG A 96 -9.02 -2.28 -1.93
N TYR A 97 -8.54 -1.05 -1.77
CA TYR A 97 -9.37 0.00 -1.22
C TYR A 97 -10.36 0.53 -2.25
N SER A 98 -11.51 0.89 -1.73
CA SER A 98 -12.65 1.57 -2.33
C SER A 98 -13.33 2.37 -1.22
N ASP A 99 -14.15 3.37 -1.57
CA ASP A 99 -14.88 4.19 -0.58
C ASP A 99 -15.68 3.33 0.40
N ALA A 100 -16.28 2.24 -0.09
CA ALA A 100 -17.04 1.29 0.73
C ALA A 100 -16.13 0.57 1.74
N THR A 101 -15.01 0.00 1.28
CA THR A 101 -14.07 -0.73 2.16
C THR A 101 -13.36 0.20 3.15
N ILE A 102 -13.12 1.47 2.76
CA ILE A 102 -12.53 2.47 3.65
C ILE A 102 -13.50 2.77 4.78
N ARG A 103 -14.77 3.03 4.45
CA ARG A 103 -15.82 3.28 5.46
C ARG A 103 -16.00 2.09 6.40
N GLU A 104 -16.04 0.87 5.86
CA GLU A 104 -16.14 -0.36 6.64
C GLU A 104 -14.96 -0.50 7.62
N ARG A 105 -13.73 -0.29 7.15
CA ARG A 105 -12.53 -0.39 7.99
C ARG A 105 -12.45 0.68 9.06
N LEU A 106 -12.84 1.92 8.77
CA LEU A 106 -12.94 2.98 9.78
C LEU A 106 -13.96 2.61 10.85
N THR A 107 -15.13 2.12 10.44
CA THR A 107 -16.19 1.67 11.37
C THR A 107 -15.69 0.55 12.28
N MET A 108 -15.00 -0.44 11.71
CA MET A 108 -14.43 -1.56 12.47
C MET A 108 -13.31 -1.11 13.42
N ARG A 109 -12.47 -0.15 13.02
CA ARG A 109 -11.45 0.43 13.89
C ARG A 109 -12.09 1.11 15.09
N ASP A 110 -13.05 1.99 14.86
CA ASP A 110 -13.73 2.75 15.90
C ASP A 110 -14.51 1.80 16.86
N PHE A 111 -15.11 0.74 16.32
CA PHE A 111 -15.74 -0.31 17.11
C PHE A 111 -14.73 -1.06 18.01
N MET A 112 -13.59 -1.49 17.46
CA MET A 112 -12.55 -2.18 18.23
C MET A 112 -11.92 -1.27 19.29
N ASP A 113 -11.75 0.02 19.00
CA ASP A 113 -11.27 1.00 19.97
C ASP A 113 -12.26 1.19 21.11
N THR A 114 -13.57 1.21 20.80
CA THR A 114 -14.64 1.23 21.81
C THR A 114 -14.60 -0.01 22.70
N LEU A 115 -14.40 -1.21 22.12
CA LEU A 115 -14.27 -2.46 22.88
C LEU A 115 -13.06 -2.42 23.82
N ARG A 116 -11.90 -1.96 23.34
CA ARG A 116 -10.71 -1.80 24.19
C ARG A 116 -10.93 -0.81 25.32
N ALA A 117 -11.57 0.33 25.04
CA ALA A 117 -11.90 1.33 26.06
C ALA A 117 -12.85 0.78 27.14
N SER A 118 -13.69 -0.20 26.80
CA SER A 118 -14.56 -0.90 27.73
C SER A 118 -13.88 -2.03 28.53
N GLY A 119 -12.56 -2.22 28.37
CA GLY A 119 -11.77 -3.22 29.08
C GLY A 119 -11.72 -4.60 28.41
N VAL A 120 -12.31 -4.77 27.22
CA VAL A 120 -12.21 -6.01 26.45
C VAL A 120 -10.83 -6.11 25.81
N GLN A 121 -10.06 -7.12 26.20
CA GLN A 121 -8.79 -7.43 25.54
C GLN A 121 -9.07 -8.03 24.15
N THR A 122 -8.94 -7.21 23.12
CA THR A 122 -8.87 -7.67 21.73
C THR A 122 -7.43 -8.03 21.38
N GLY A 123 -7.18 -9.14 20.70
CA GLY A 123 -5.86 -9.45 20.14
C GLY A 123 -5.38 -8.41 19.13
N GLY A 124 -4.07 -8.36 18.90
CA GLY A 124 -3.48 -7.53 17.85
C GLY A 124 -3.80 -8.06 16.43
N PRO A 125 -3.49 -7.27 15.38
CA PRO A 125 -3.68 -7.72 14.00
C PRO A 125 -2.90 -9.02 13.75
N ASN A 126 -3.56 -9.99 13.08
CA ASN A 126 -2.93 -11.26 12.72
C ASN A 126 -1.67 -11.04 11.87
N THR A 127 -0.71 -11.95 11.92
CA THR A 127 0.46 -11.89 11.02
C THR A 127 0.05 -12.09 9.55
N LEU A 128 0.90 -11.68 8.61
CA LEU A 128 0.64 -11.86 7.18
C LEU A 128 0.66 -13.36 6.81
N SER A 129 -0.45 -13.87 6.29
CA SER A 129 -0.57 -15.30 5.96
C SER A 129 0.02 -15.64 4.58
N PRO A 130 0.33 -16.92 4.27
CA PRO A 130 0.62 -17.35 2.90
C PRO A 130 -0.51 -17.03 1.91
N ARG A 131 -1.77 -17.10 2.37
CA ARG A 131 -2.95 -16.79 1.55
C ARG A 131 -3.00 -15.30 1.21
N ASP A 132 -2.68 -14.41 2.15
CA ASP A 132 -2.62 -12.96 1.94
C ASP A 132 -1.59 -12.62 0.85
N ARG A 133 -0.46 -13.32 0.83
CA ARG A 133 0.60 -13.14 -0.18
C ARG A 133 0.14 -13.54 -1.57
N GLN A 134 -0.53 -14.68 -1.68
CA GLN A 134 -1.10 -15.14 -2.96
C GLN A 134 -2.20 -14.19 -3.44
N HIS A 135 -3.05 -13.74 -2.52
CA HIS A 135 -4.11 -12.79 -2.80
C HIS A 135 -3.55 -11.44 -3.29
N PHE A 136 -2.54 -10.90 -2.61
CA PHE A 136 -1.85 -9.68 -3.04
C PHE A 136 -1.27 -9.80 -4.45
N ALA A 137 -0.56 -10.90 -4.75
CA ALA A 137 0.01 -11.12 -6.07
C ALA A 137 -1.08 -11.19 -7.16
N ALA A 138 -2.18 -11.91 -6.89
CA ALA A 138 -3.30 -12.03 -7.81
C ALA A 138 -3.98 -10.68 -8.08
N GLU A 139 -4.22 -9.88 -7.03
CA GLU A 139 -4.85 -8.57 -7.17
C GLU A 139 -3.97 -7.55 -7.88
N LEU A 140 -2.65 -7.63 -7.67
CA LEU A 140 -1.65 -6.85 -8.41
C LEU A 140 -1.66 -7.18 -9.91
N ASP A 141 -1.67 -8.47 -10.26
CA ASP A 141 -1.74 -8.90 -11.65
C ASP A 141 -3.06 -8.48 -12.31
N LYS A 142 -4.18 -8.62 -11.59
CA LYS A 142 -5.48 -8.17 -12.07
C LYS A 142 -5.50 -6.67 -12.34
N TRP A 143 -4.95 -5.84 -11.44
CA TRP A 143 -4.89 -4.39 -11.63
C TRP A 143 -4.02 -4.04 -12.82
N TRP A 144 -2.87 -4.69 -12.97
CA TRP A 144 -2.01 -4.49 -14.12
C TRP A 144 -2.74 -4.75 -15.44
N LEU A 145 -3.45 -5.88 -15.55
CA LEU A 145 -4.23 -6.23 -16.74
C LEU A 145 -5.35 -5.22 -17.03
N GLU A 146 -6.05 -4.75 -15.99
CA GLU A 146 -7.09 -3.71 -16.11
C GLU A 146 -6.50 -2.38 -16.60
N SER A 147 -5.34 -1.98 -16.08
CA SER A 147 -4.64 -0.75 -16.46
C SER A 147 -4.12 -0.80 -17.90
N GLN A 148 -3.76 -1.97 -18.43
CA GLN A 148 -3.39 -2.13 -19.83
C GLN A 148 -4.57 -1.96 -20.79
N ARG A 149 -5.79 -2.30 -20.37
CA ARG A 149 -7.00 -2.19 -21.20
C ARG A 149 -7.55 -0.77 -21.31
N LYS A 150 -7.18 0.10 -20.38
CA LYS A 150 -7.59 1.51 -20.33
C LYS A 150 -6.67 2.45 -21.11
N LYS A 151 -5.56 1.93 -21.64
CA LYS A 151 -4.66 2.64 -22.57
C LYS A 151 -5.12 2.41 -24.00
#